data_AF-A0A817IJT1-F1
#
_entry.id   AF-A0A817IJT1-F1
#
_cell.length_a   1.000
_cell.length_b   1.000
_cell.length_c   1.000
_cell.angle_alpha   90.00
_cell.angle_beta   90.00
_cell.angle_gamma   90.00
#
_symmetry.space_group_name_H-M   'P 1'
#
loop_
_entity.id
_entity.type
_entity.pdbx_description
1 polymer ?
#
loop_
_entity_poly.entity_id
_entity_poly.type
_entity_poly.pdbx_seq_one_letter_code
_entity_poly.pdbx_strand_id
1 'polypeptide(L)'
;MLTISPDLERRTFVSTIESRRYPIFGVQWHPENNAFEWRVNTTIPHTKDSIDITQYMANFLTNQTRQNMNHFDSLEDELKYLIYQYTPEFTDLDKTYYQQVYYFYE
;
A
#
# COMPACT_ATOMS: atom_id res chain seq x y z
N MET A 1 0.14 13.03 14.54
CA MET A 1 -0.57 13.64 13.39
C MET A 1 0.47 14.37 12.59
N LEU A 2 0.63 14.00 11.33
CA LEU A 2 1.69 14.52 10.46
C LEU A 2 1.12 15.49 9.43
N THR A 3 0.01 15.12 8.80
CA THR A 3 -0.65 15.94 7.78
C THR A 3 -2.16 15.94 7.93
N ILE A 4 -2.77 17.02 7.44
CA ILE A 4 -4.21 17.17 7.24
C ILE A 4 -4.45 17.60 5.80
N SER A 5 -5.62 17.28 5.27
CA SER A 5 -6.03 17.67 3.91
C SER A 5 -7.47 18.23 3.95
N PRO A 6 -7.82 19.18 3.07
CA PRO A 6 -9.20 19.65 2.92
C PRO A 6 -10.01 18.68 2.04
N ASP A 7 -11.30 18.50 2.36
CA ASP A 7 -12.29 17.89 1.44
C ASP A 7 -12.82 18.91 0.42
N LEU A 8 -13.77 18.49 -0.42
CA LEU A 8 -14.41 19.35 -1.44
C LEU A 8 -15.21 20.53 -0.84
N GLU A 9 -15.66 20.39 0.41
CA GLU A 9 -16.35 21.43 1.17
C GLU A 9 -15.38 22.25 2.05
N ARG A 10 -14.06 22.08 1.87
CA ARG A 10 -12.97 22.72 2.63
C ARG A 10 -12.92 22.33 4.11
N ARG A 11 -13.58 21.25 4.52
CA ARG A 11 -13.44 20.67 5.85
C ARG A 11 -12.13 19.91 5.92
N THR A 12 -11.33 20.20 6.94
CA THR A 12 -10.05 19.52 7.13
C THR A 12 -10.24 18.18 7.80
N PHE A 13 -9.59 17.15 7.25
CA PHE A 13 -9.52 15.82 7.84
C PHE A 13 -8.05 15.38 7.98
N VAL A 14 -7.82 14.37 8.82
CA VAL A 14 -6.49 13.82 9.06
C VAL A 14 -6.10 12.91 7.90
N SER A 15 -4.97 13.17 7.25
CA SER A 15 -4.53 12.41 6.06
C SER A 15 -3.32 11.52 6.30
N THR A 16 -2.45 11.86 7.27
CA THR A 16 -1.37 10.98 7.73
C THR A 16 -1.15 11.07 9.24
N ILE A 17 -1.01 9.91 9.88
CA ILE A 17 -0.71 9.77 11.30
C ILE A 17 0.46 8.81 11.53
N GLU A 18 1.12 9.03 12.66
CA GLU A 18 2.00 8.06 13.29
C GLU A 18 1.70 8.05 14.79
N SER A 19 1.85 6.89 15.42
CA SER A 19 1.80 6.76 16.87
C SER A 19 3.06 7.35 17.49
N ARG A 20 2.91 8.05 18.62
CA ARG A 20 4.04 8.66 19.34
C ARG A 20 4.95 7.64 20.02
N ARG A 21 4.43 6.43 20.26
CA ARG A 21 5.11 5.42 21.10
C ARG A 21 5.38 4.11 20.36
N TYR A 22 4.50 3.73 19.44
CA TYR A 22 4.54 2.45 18.75
C TYR A 22 4.83 2.65 17.26
N PRO A 23 5.48 1.70 16.56
CA PRO A 23 5.74 1.80 15.13
C PRO A 23 4.45 1.51 14.33
N ILE A 24 3.41 2.31 14.55
CA ILE A 24 2.11 2.23 13.90
C ILE A 24 1.91 3.51 13.09
N PHE A 25 1.69 3.34 11.80
CA PHE A 25 1.55 4.40 10.82
C PHE A 25 0.21 4.25 10.10
N GLY A 26 -0.39 5.37 9.70
CA GLY A 26 -1.66 5.37 8.98
C GLY A 26 -1.69 6.47 7.93
N VAL A 27 -2.14 6.12 6.73
CA VAL A 27 -2.39 7.05 5.62
C VAL A 27 -3.84 6.88 5.17
N GLN A 28 -4.53 8.00 4.96
CA GLN A 28 -5.89 8.00 4.41
C GLN A 28 -5.89 7.89 2.87
N TRP A 29 -4.76 8.25 2.26
CA TRP A 29 -4.52 8.18 0.83
C TRP A 29 -3.80 6.88 0.47
N HIS A 30 -3.74 6.58 -0.83
CA HIS A 30 -3.24 5.32 -1.38
C HIS A 30 -1.87 5.49 -2.04
N PRO A 31 -0.74 5.37 -1.31
CA PRO A 31 0.60 5.51 -1.88
C PRO A 31 0.90 4.49 -2.97
N GLU A 32 0.32 3.29 -2.91
CA GLU A 32 0.52 2.19 -3.84
C GLU A 32 -0.02 2.48 -5.24
N ASN A 33 -1.16 3.17 -5.32
CA ASN A 33 -1.89 3.35 -6.57
C ASN A 33 -1.11 4.14 -7.62
N ASN A 34 -0.28 5.11 -7.19
CA ASN A 34 0.44 5.98 -8.13
C ASN A 34 1.31 5.18 -9.11
N ALA A 35 1.93 4.08 -8.67
CA ALA A 35 2.83 3.28 -9.48
C ALA A 35 2.17 2.06 -10.12
N PHE A 36 1.14 1.51 -9.49
CA PHE A 36 0.62 0.18 -9.82
C PHE A 36 -0.79 0.18 -10.38
N GLU A 37 -1.57 1.25 -10.23
CA GLU A 37 -2.98 1.28 -10.63
C GLU A 37 -3.30 2.27 -11.75
N TRP A 38 -3.54 1.77 -12.97
CA TRP A 38 -3.65 2.51 -14.24
C TRP A 38 -5.08 2.59 -14.80
N ARG A 39 -6.09 2.50 -13.94
CA ARG A 39 -7.49 2.54 -14.38
C ARG A 39 -7.83 3.86 -15.08
N VAL A 40 -8.48 3.75 -16.23
CA VAL A 40 -8.97 4.89 -17.02
C VAL A 40 -10.06 5.65 -16.23
N ASN A 41 -10.11 6.97 -16.37
CA ASN A 41 -11.07 7.87 -15.69
C ASN A 41 -10.90 7.98 -14.17
N THR A 42 -9.68 7.78 -13.66
CA THR A 42 -9.34 8.09 -12.26
C THR A 42 -8.50 9.36 -12.16
N THR A 43 -8.42 9.93 -10.96
CA THR A 43 -7.53 11.06 -10.63
C THR A 43 -6.23 10.61 -9.97
N ILE A 44 -5.85 9.35 -10.16
CA ILE A 44 -4.60 8.80 -9.62
C ILE A 44 -3.42 9.53 -10.26
N PRO A 45 -2.51 10.12 -9.47
CA PRO A 45 -1.41 10.86 -10.04
C PRO A 45 -0.26 9.92 -10.43
N HIS A 46 0.09 9.95 -11.71
CA HIS A 46 1.20 9.16 -12.29
C HIS A 46 2.43 10.02 -12.63
N THR A 47 2.58 11.16 -11.96
CA THR A 47 3.75 12.03 -12.15
C THR A 47 4.99 11.42 -11.51
N LYS A 48 6.19 11.84 -11.94
CA LYS A 48 7.46 11.38 -11.35
C LYS A 48 7.46 11.52 -9.82
N ASP A 49 7.03 12.67 -9.31
CA ASP A 49 7.00 12.93 -7.87
C ASP A 49 6.04 11.98 -7.13
N SER A 50 4.91 11.63 -7.76
CA SER A 50 3.95 10.68 -7.20
C SER A 50 4.53 9.27 -7.12
N ILE A 51 5.32 8.86 -8.11
CA ILE A 51 6.05 7.58 -8.09
C ILE A 51 7.16 7.59 -7.03
N ASP A 52 7.90 8.69 -6.90
CA ASP A 52 8.94 8.84 -5.88
C ASP A 52 8.34 8.71 -4.46
N ILE A 53 7.13 9.25 -4.24
CA ILE A 53 6.38 9.09 -2.98
C ILE A 53 6.05 7.62 -2.70
N THR A 54 5.56 6.86 -3.69
CA THR A 54 5.29 5.42 -3.54
C THR A 54 6.55 4.69 -3.09
N GLN A 55 7.66 4.94 -3.77
CA GLN A 55 8.95 4.30 -3.46
C GLN A 55 9.45 4.69 -2.06
N TYR A 56 9.32 5.96 -1.68
CA TYR A 56 9.70 6.44 -0.36
C TYR A 56 8.90 5.74 0.76
N MET A 57 7.57 5.65 0.60
CA MET A 57 6.70 4.99 1.58
C MET A 57 7.02 3.51 1.73
N ALA A 58 7.27 2.80 0.62
CA ALA A 58 7.68 1.40 0.65
C ALA A 58 9.04 1.22 1.35
N ASN A 59 10.02 2.06 1.04
CA ASN A 59 11.33 2.04 1.70
C ASN A 59 11.24 2.32 3.19
N PHE A 60 10.44 3.33 3.57
CA PHE A 60 10.17 3.67 4.95
C PHE A 60 9.59 2.48 5.72
N LEU A 61 8.50 1.88 5.22
CA LEU A 61 7.84 0.75 5.86
C LEU A 61 8.80 -0.44 6.00
N THR A 62 9.54 -0.76 4.94
CA THR A 62 10.52 -1.85 4.95
C THR A 62 11.66 -1.60 5.95
N ASN A 63 12.08 -0.35 6.15
CA ASN A 63 13.04 -0.01 7.19
C ASN A 63 12.47 -0.15 8.61
N GLN A 64 11.15 0.03 8.80
CA GLN A 64 10.50 -0.28 10.08
C GLN A 64 10.45 -1.78 10.33
N THR A 65 10.14 -2.60 9.31
CA THR A 65 10.07 -4.06 9.48
C THR A 65 11.43 -4.69 9.76
N ARG A 66 12.54 -4.10 9.28
CA ARG A 66 13.91 -4.55 9.60
C ARG A 66 14.33 -4.38 11.06
N GLN A 67 13.55 -3.65 11.87
CA GLN A 67 13.86 -3.43 13.29
C GLN A 67 13.42 -4.59 14.20
N ASN A 68 12.71 -5.58 13.64
CA ASN A 68 12.41 -6.82 14.36
C ASN A 68 13.26 -7.98 13.83
N MET A 69 13.43 -9.03 14.65
CA MET A 69 14.22 -10.22 14.32
C MET A 69 13.33 -11.43 14.02
N ASN A 70 12.06 -11.23 13.66
CA ASN A 70 11.17 -12.34 13.36
C ASN A 70 11.62 -13.03 12.06
N HIS A 71 11.48 -14.35 12.05
CA HIS A 71 11.79 -15.22 10.91
C HIS A 71 10.92 -16.47 11.00
N PHE A 72 10.78 -17.20 9.89
CA PHE A 72 10.22 -18.55 9.90
C PHE A 72 11.20 -19.54 10.56
N ASP A 73 10.67 -20.63 11.12
CA ASP A 73 11.47 -21.69 11.75
C ASP A 73 12.29 -22.49 10.72
N SER A 74 11.80 -22.56 9.47
CA SER A 74 12.45 -23.25 8.37
C SER A 74 12.22 -22.54 7.03
N LEU A 75 13.12 -22.78 6.07
CA LEU A 75 12.95 -22.33 4.69
C LEU A 75 11.73 -22.98 4.03
N GLU A 76 11.43 -24.23 4.36
CA GLU A 76 10.26 -24.94 3.84
C GLU A 76 8.96 -24.25 4.26
N ASP A 77 8.86 -23.86 5.53
CA ASP A 77 7.72 -23.10 6.03
C ASP A 77 7.62 -21.73 5.37
N GLU A 78 8.73 -20.98 5.25
CA GLU A 78 8.74 -19.68 4.57
C GLU A 78 8.17 -19.78 3.16
N LEU A 79 8.71 -20.70 2.34
CA LEU A 79 8.32 -20.87 0.94
C LEU A 79 6.84 -21.22 0.78
N LYS A 80 6.22 -21.85 1.77
CA LYS A 80 4.79 -22.18 1.75
C LYS A 80 3.90 -20.94 1.89
N TYR A 81 4.33 -19.92 2.61
CA TYR A 81 3.51 -18.74 2.94
C TYR A 81 3.82 -17.49 2.11
N LEU A 82 4.87 -17.51 1.27
CA LEU A 82 5.18 -16.40 0.38
C LEU A 82 4.08 -16.19 -0.68
N ILE A 83 3.86 -14.93 -1.06
CA ILE A 83 2.89 -14.56 -2.11
C ILE A 83 3.19 -15.19 -3.47
N TYR A 84 4.43 -15.66 -3.69
CA TYR A 84 4.86 -16.36 -4.89
C TYR A 84 4.14 -17.69 -5.13
N GLN A 85 3.49 -18.24 -4.11
CA GLN A 85 2.67 -19.45 -4.22
C GLN A 85 1.30 -19.20 -4.85
N TYR A 86 0.95 -17.93 -5.10
CA TYR A 86 -0.34 -17.53 -5.61
C TYR A 86 -0.20 -16.81 -6.94
N THR A 87 -1.24 -16.92 -7.78
CA THR A 87 -1.31 -16.23 -9.06
C THR A 87 -2.44 -15.21 -8.99
N PRO A 88 -2.16 -13.92 -9.24
CA PRO A 88 -3.23 -12.93 -9.29
C PRO A 88 -4.01 -13.08 -10.59
N GLU A 89 -5.29 -12.73 -10.54
CA GLU A 89 -6.14 -12.65 -11.74
C GLU A 89 -6.20 -11.22 -12.24
N PHE A 90 -6.11 -11.04 -13.56
CA PHE A 90 -6.46 -9.77 -14.18
C PHE A 90 -7.95 -9.53 -14.01
N THR A 91 -8.30 -8.34 -13.53
CA THR A 91 -9.68 -8.01 -13.22
C THR A 91 -10.31 -7.16 -14.31
N ASP A 92 -11.61 -7.30 -14.45
CA ASP A 92 -12.43 -6.43 -15.29
C ASP A 92 -12.41 -5.01 -14.70
N LEU A 93 -11.75 -4.08 -15.38
CA LEU A 93 -11.57 -2.69 -14.93
C LEU A 93 -12.87 -1.88 -14.90
N ASP A 94 -13.94 -2.40 -15.52
CA ASP A 94 -15.27 -1.81 -15.42
C ASP A 94 -15.99 -2.24 -14.13
N LYS A 95 -15.57 -3.36 -13.52
CA LYS A 95 -16.18 -3.93 -12.31
C LYS A 95 -15.35 -3.78 -11.05
N THR A 96 -14.03 -3.60 -11.19
CA THR A 96 -13.10 -3.54 -10.06
C THR A 96 -12.22 -2.30 -10.14
N TYR A 97 -11.71 -1.86 -9.00
CA TYR A 97 -10.81 -0.69 -8.93
C TYR A 97 -9.36 -1.05 -9.31
N TYR A 98 -8.91 -2.23 -8.90
CA TYR A 98 -7.53 -2.70 -9.08
C TYR A 98 -7.35 -3.40 -10.43
N GLN A 99 -6.14 -3.44 -11.02
CA GLN A 99 -5.87 -4.22 -12.25
C GLN A 99 -5.72 -5.72 -12.00
N GLN A 100 -5.20 -6.09 -10.83
CA GLN A 100 -4.90 -7.48 -10.49
C GLN A 100 -5.27 -7.74 -9.04
N VAL A 101 -5.90 -8.89 -8.78
CA VAL A 101 -6.34 -9.28 -7.44
C VAL A 101 -5.97 -10.73 -7.17
N TYR A 102 -5.48 -11.00 -5.96
CA TYR A 102 -5.31 -12.35 -5.43
C TYR A 102 -6.58 -12.79 -4.72
N TYR A 103 -7.20 -13.89 -5.17
CA TYR A 103 -8.32 -14.52 -4.48
C TYR A 103 -7.83 -15.70 -3.65
N PHE A 104 -8.28 -15.77 -2.40
CA PHE A 104 -7.97 -16.86 -1.46
C PHE A 104 -9.28 -17.55 -1.08
N TYR A 105 -9.28 -18.88 -1.16
CA TYR A 105 -10.41 -19.72 -0.81
C TYR A 105 -10.07 -20.51 0.46
N GLU A 106 -11.06 -20.68 1.34
CA GLU A 106 -10.95 -21.53 2.52
C GLU A 106 -11.03 -23.03 2.17
#